data_AF-A0A9P8LEQ7-F1
#
_entry.id   AF-A0A9P8LEQ7-F1
#
_cell.length_a   1.000
_cell.length_b   1.000
_cell.length_c   1.000
_cell.angle_alpha   90.00
_cell.angle_beta   90.00
_cell.angle_gamma   90.00
#
_symmetry.space_group_name_H-M   'P 1'
#
loop_
_entity.id
_entity.type
_entity.pdbx_description
1 polymer ?
#
loop_
_entity_poly.entity_id
_entity_poly.type
_entity_poly.pdbx_seq_one_letter_code
_entity_poly.pdbx_strand_id
1 'polypeptide(L)'
;MAANTKYARAPQRDSFDETANYTQAPPSYQAEGSGSQSGPYEGVPRSSDDNIPDDFKFGGSVAEATIDIRMQFVRKVYAILTVQLLATTILSSVSFFSKSYKNWIQDNQWLMWTSLFGAIAFMLLTYWKRKSYPTNLFFLTGFTALESYAISVIVSFYQSRIVLQALILTLGIFVALTLFACQTRYDFTSWMPYLFGGLWALILFGFVAAFFPYNSKVELVYSGIAALIFSVYILVDTQMVMRHYHVEEEIAAAISLYLDILNLFLAILRILNSQQNS
;
A
#
# COMPACT_ATOMS: atom_id res chain seq x y z
N MET A 1 -16.33 49.26 -27.76
CA MET A 1 -17.05 49.84 -26.59
C MET A 1 -16.99 48.81 -25.47
N ALA A 2 -16.16 49.05 -24.46
CA ALA A 2 -15.97 48.14 -23.34
C ALA A 2 -16.97 48.46 -22.22
N ALA A 3 -17.65 47.42 -21.71
CA ALA A 3 -18.64 47.51 -20.64
C ALA A 3 -17.94 47.55 -19.27
N ASN A 4 -18.14 48.62 -18.51
CA ASN A 4 -17.72 48.72 -17.10
C ASN A 4 -18.77 48.02 -16.22
N THR A 5 -18.35 46.95 -15.53
CA THR A 5 -19.11 46.31 -14.46
C THR A 5 -19.06 47.17 -13.19
N LYS A 6 -20.23 47.53 -12.66
CA LYS A 6 -20.39 48.23 -11.38
C LYS A 6 -19.99 47.29 -10.24
N TYR A 7 -18.88 47.55 -9.56
CA TYR A 7 -18.60 46.96 -8.26
C TYR A 7 -19.50 47.60 -7.20
N ALA A 8 -20.40 46.81 -6.60
CA ALA A 8 -21.11 47.21 -5.39
C ALA A 8 -20.33 46.67 -4.18
N ARG A 9 -19.97 47.56 -3.24
CA ARG A 9 -19.23 47.20 -2.02
C ARG A 9 -20.15 46.42 -1.08
N ALA A 10 -19.67 45.31 -0.52
CA ALA A 10 -20.42 44.55 0.48
C ALA A 10 -20.61 45.39 1.77
N PRO A 11 -21.78 45.33 2.43
CA PRO A 11 -21.99 46.04 3.68
C PRO A 11 -21.07 45.47 4.77
N GLN A 12 -20.22 46.32 5.34
CA GLN A 12 -19.46 46.00 6.55
C GLN A 12 -20.40 46.17 7.74
N ARG A 13 -20.70 45.06 8.41
CA ARG A 13 -21.44 45.07 9.67
C ARG A 13 -20.43 45.11 10.80
N ASP A 14 -20.29 46.26 11.47
CA ASP A 14 -19.44 46.39 12.66
C ASP A 14 -20.17 45.75 13.85
N SER A 15 -19.58 44.70 14.40
CA SER A 15 -20.09 43.96 15.57
C SER A 15 -20.02 44.76 16.89
N PHE A 16 -19.50 45.99 16.84
CA PHE A 16 -19.28 46.83 18.01
C PHE A 16 -20.40 47.86 18.26
N ASP A 17 -21.32 48.06 17.31
CA ASP A 17 -22.45 49.00 17.45
C ASP A 17 -23.72 48.35 18.03
N GLU A 18 -23.71 47.03 18.24
CA GLU A 18 -24.83 46.33 18.87
C GLU A 18 -24.66 46.40 20.39
N THR A 19 -25.18 47.47 21.02
CA THR A 19 -25.50 47.45 22.46
C THR A 19 -26.50 46.33 22.69
N ALA A 20 -25.99 45.13 22.95
CA ALA A 20 -26.78 43.98 23.30
C ALA A 20 -27.47 44.28 24.65
N ASN A 21 -28.75 44.63 24.59
CA ASN A 21 -29.63 44.70 25.74
C ASN A 21 -29.87 43.28 26.25
N TYR A 22 -28.91 42.72 26.97
CA TYR A 22 -29.06 41.45 27.68
C TYR A 22 -30.12 41.64 28.78
N THR A 23 -31.37 41.30 28.47
CA THR A 23 -32.50 41.48 29.40
C THR A 23 -32.52 40.40 30.49
N GLN A 24 -31.64 39.40 30.40
CA GLN A 24 -31.52 38.32 31.36
C GLN A 24 -30.05 38.04 31.62
N ALA A 25 -29.71 37.81 32.88
CA ALA A 25 -28.38 37.37 33.26
C ALA A 25 -28.08 36.00 32.60
N PRO A 26 -26.86 35.76 32.13
CA PRO A 26 -26.48 34.44 31.66
C PRO A 26 -26.68 33.41 32.79
N PRO A 27 -27.09 32.17 32.47
CA PRO A 27 -27.29 31.13 33.48
C PRO A 27 -26.05 31.00 34.36
N SER A 28 -26.23 30.98 35.68
CA SER A 28 -25.13 30.73 36.61
C SER A 28 -24.59 29.32 36.34
N TYR A 29 -23.27 29.18 36.20
CA TYR A 29 -22.60 27.89 36.19
C TYR A 29 -22.78 27.22 37.57
N GLN A 30 -23.92 26.54 37.75
CA GLN A 30 -24.05 25.56 38.81
C GLN A 30 -23.26 24.33 38.36
N ALA A 31 -22.21 24.01 39.11
CA ALA A 31 -21.63 22.67 39.05
C ALA A 31 -22.74 21.69 39.41
N GLU A 32 -23.26 20.97 38.40
CA GLU A 32 -24.23 19.90 38.64
C GLU A 32 -23.59 18.87 39.57
N GLY A 33 -24.09 18.84 40.79
CA GLY A 33 -23.78 17.78 41.74
C GLY A 33 -24.19 16.44 41.16
N SER A 34 -23.39 15.42 41.44
CA SER A 34 -23.64 14.02 41.10
C SER A 34 -25.02 13.56 41.60
N GLY A 35 -26.02 13.75 40.75
CA GLY A 35 -27.42 13.37 40.98
C GLY A 35 -27.87 12.54 39.81
N SER A 36 -28.09 11.25 40.06
CA SER A 36 -28.61 10.27 39.12
C SER A 36 -29.95 10.72 38.53
N GLN A 37 -29.93 11.20 37.28
CA GLN A 37 -31.10 11.47 36.47
C GLN A 37 -31.16 10.49 35.30
N SER A 38 -31.94 9.43 35.49
CA SER A 38 -32.35 8.48 34.46
C SER A 38 -33.33 9.15 33.49
N GLY A 39 -32.85 9.54 32.30
CA GLY A 39 -33.66 9.97 31.16
C GLY A 39 -33.40 9.08 29.93
N PRO A 40 -34.30 9.03 28.92
CA PRO A 40 -34.27 8.03 27.83
C PRO A 40 -33.12 8.17 26.82
N TYR A 41 -32.20 9.09 27.07
CA TYR A 41 -31.01 9.34 26.26
C TYR A 41 -29.77 9.01 27.10
N GLU A 42 -29.61 7.74 27.48
CA GLU A 42 -28.34 7.26 28.05
C GLU A 42 -27.29 7.21 26.94
N GLY A 43 -26.72 8.37 26.64
CA GLY A 43 -25.45 8.46 25.94
C GLY A 43 -24.36 7.88 26.83
N VAL A 44 -23.58 6.96 26.27
CA VAL A 44 -22.34 6.40 26.84
C VAL A 44 -21.54 7.52 27.52
N PRO A 45 -20.96 7.30 28.72
CA PRO A 45 -20.18 8.32 29.41
C PRO A 45 -19.05 8.82 28.49
N ARG A 46 -19.09 10.13 28.20
CA ARG A 46 -18.12 10.81 27.31
C ARG A 46 -16.72 10.64 27.89
N SER A 47 -15.84 9.94 27.17
CA SER A 47 -14.41 9.93 27.49
C SER A 47 -13.76 11.22 26.98
N SER A 48 -12.61 11.59 27.55
CA SER A 48 -11.87 12.81 27.20
C SER A 48 -11.41 12.89 25.73
N ASP A 49 -11.61 11.84 24.92
CA ASP A 49 -11.22 11.77 23.51
C ASP A 49 -12.34 12.18 22.53
N ASP A 50 -13.53 12.51 23.04
CA ASP A 50 -14.74 12.70 22.21
C ASP A 50 -15.00 14.16 21.78
N ASN A 51 -14.05 15.07 22.02
CA ASN A 51 -14.16 16.51 21.74
C ASN A 51 -13.24 17.00 20.61
N ILE A 52 -12.84 16.11 19.70
CA ILE A 52 -12.09 16.48 18.50
C ILE A 52 -13.12 16.56 17.36
N PRO A 53 -13.36 17.74 16.75
CA PRO A 53 -14.21 17.83 15.55
C PRO A 53 -13.70 16.86 14.49
N ASP A 54 -14.59 16.16 13.78
CA ASP A 54 -14.22 15.16 12.75
C ASP A 54 -13.23 15.72 11.70
N ASP A 55 -13.24 17.02 11.47
CA ASP A 55 -12.30 17.74 10.60
C ASP A 55 -10.82 17.64 11.04
N PHE A 56 -10.55 17.36 12.32
CA PHE A 56 -9.20 17.06 12.85
C PHE A 56 -8.92 15.56 12.96
N LYS A 57 -9.91 14.71 12.66
CA LYS A 57 -9.86 13.25 12.77
C LYS A 57 -9.58 12.58 11.42
N PHE A 58 -9.81 13.28 10.30
CA PHE A 58 -9.77 12.71 8.94
C PHE A 58 -8.89 13.48 7.92
N GLY A 59 -7.87 14.20 8.38
CA GLY A 59 -7.01 15.00 7.49
C GLY A 59 -5.50 14.79 7.61
N GLY A 60 -5.04 13.94 8.54
CA GLY A 60 -3.62 13.81 8.87
C GLY A 60 -2.90 12.67 8.14
N SER A 61 -1.64 12.89 7.79
CA SER A 61 -0.73 11.80 7.46
C SER A 61 -0.59 10.84 8.65
N VAL A 62 -0.16 9.59 8.42
CA VAL A 62 0.11 8.62 9.49
C VAL A 62 1.09 9.20 10.51
N ALA A 63 2.01 10.09 10.14
CA ALA A 63 2.91 10.74 11.11
C ALA A 63 2.17 11.64 12.13
N GLU A 64 1.06 12.26 11.73
CA GLU A 64 0.30 13.23 12.54
C GLU A 64 -0.78 12.57 13.41
N ALA A 65 -1.13 11.32 13.11
CA ALA A 65 -2.13 10.56 13.84
C ALA A 65 -1.65 10.14 15.25
N THR A 66 -2.61 9.89 16.16
CA THR A 66 -2.30 9.34 17.49
C THR A 66 -1.61 7.98 17.37
N ILE A 67 -0.82 7.62 18.38
CA ILE A 67 -0.09 6.34 18.42
C ILE A 67 -1.07 5.17 18.15
N ASP A 68 -2.20 5.09 18.84
CA ASP A 68 -3.13 3.99 18.61
C ASP A 68 -3.60 3.87 17.15
N ILE A 69 -3.92 4.99 16.49
CA ILE A 69 -4.35 5.02 15.08
C ILE A 69 -3.22 4.56 14.16
N ARG A 70 -1.99 5.03 14.41
CA ARG A 70 -0.79 4.66 13.65
C ARG A 70 -0.53 3.15 13.70
N MET A 71 -0.61 2.57 14.89
CA MET A 71 -0.39 1.14 15.13
C MET A 71 -1.48 0.30 14.47
N GLN A 72 -2.73 0.78 14.49
CA GLN A 72 -3.83 0.14 13.78
C GLN A 72 -3.63 0.16 12.25
N PHE A 73 -3.23 1.30 11.68
CA PHE A 73 -2.92 1.42 10.25
C PHE A 73 -1.83 0.45 9.83
N VAL A 74 -0.68 0.46 10.52
CA VAL A 74 0.44 -0.45 10.24
C VAL A 74 -0.02 -1.90 10.35
N ARG A 75 -0.78 -2.26 11.39
CA ARG A 75 -1.31 -3.62 11.54
C ARG A 75 -2.18 -4.03 10.35
N LYS A 76 -3.05 -3.16 9.85
CA LYS A 76 -3.90 -3.45 8.68
C LYS A 76 -3.06 -3.65 7.42
N VAL A 77 -2.09 -2.78 7.15
CA VAL A 77 -1.18 -2.89 6.00
C VAL A 77 -0.47 -4.24 5.99
N TYR A 78 0.18 -4.59 7.09
CA TYR A 78 0.92 -5.85 7.18
C TYR A 78 0.01 -7.09 7.25
N ALA A 79 -1.22 -6.97 7.77
CA ALA A 79 -2.20 -8.05 7.72
C ALA A 79 -2.65 -8.33 6.28
N ILE A 80 -2.99 -7.29 5.51
CA ILE A 80 -3.32 -7.41 4.09
C ILE A 80 -2.13 -8.03 3.33
N LEU A 81 -0.94 -7.47 3.50
CA LEU A 81 0.29 -7.95 2.88
C LEU A 81 0.53 -9.44 3.17
N THR A 82 0.38 -9.85 4.43
CA THR A 82 0.57 -11.25 4.84
C THR A 82 -0.44 -12.17 4.14
N VAL A 83 -1.71 -11.77 4.06
CA VAL A 83 -2.74 -12.52 3.34
C VAL A 83 -2.39 -12.63 1.84
N GLN A 84 -1.90 -11.56 1.23
CA GLN A 84 -1.48 -11.57 -0.19
C GLN A 84 -0.32 -12.55 -0.41
N LEU A 85 0.73 -12.48 0.41
CA LEU A 85 1.90 -13.38 0.31
C LEU A 85 1.52 -14.85 0.55
N LEU A 86 0.64 -15.12 1.53
CA LEU A 86 0.13 -16.47 1.78
C LEU A 86 -0.69 -16.98 0.60
N ALA A 87 -1.60 -16.17 0.06
CA ALA A 87 -2.39 -16.54 -1.11
C ALA A 87 -1.49 -16.87 -2.31
N THR A 88 -0.47 -16.04 -2.57
CA THR A 88 0.51 -16.29 -3.63
C THR A 88 1.30 -17.57 -3.40
N THR A 89 1.76 -17.81 -2.18
CA THR A 89 2.54 -19.00 -1.82
C THR A 89 1.69 -20.26 -1.97
N ILE A 90 0.45 -20.24 -1.48
CA ILE A 90 -0.48 -21.36 -1.57
C ILE A 90 -0.77 -21.68 -3.04
N LEU A 91 -1.17 -20.69 -3.83
CA LEU A 91 -1.50 -20.90 -5.25
C LEU A 91 -0.28 -21.41 -6.03
N SER A 92 0.89 -20.82 -5.80
CA SER A 92 2.15 -21.24 -6.42
C SER A 92 2.53 -22.67 -6.04
N SER A 93 2.30 -23.09 -4.79
CA SER A 93 2.61 -24.43 -4.32
C SER A 93 1.81 -25.54 -5.02
N VAL A 94 0.59 -25.23 -5.50
CA VAL A 94 -0.23 -26.17 -6.27
C VAL A 94 0.50 -26.65 -7.53
N SER A 95 1.31 -25.78 -8.14
CA SER A 95 2.14 -26.13 -9.32
C SER A 95 3.22 -27.18 -9.03
N PHE A 96 3.63 -27.35 -7.78
CA PHE A 96 4.63 -28.35 -7.37
C PHE A 96 3.99 -29.69 -7.01
N PHE A 97 2.78 -29.67 -6.43
CA PHE A 97 2.11 -30.89 -5.98
C PHE A 97 1.26 -31.54 -7.08
N SER A 98 0.74 -30.75 -8.03
CA SER A 98 -0.14 -31.24 -9.10
C SER A 98 0.51 -31.08 -10.48
N LYS A 99 0.95 -32.20 -11.06
CA LYS A 99 1.45 -32.23 -12.45
C LYS A 99 0.37 -31.79 -13.45
N SER A 100 -0.89 -32.13 -13.20
CA SER A 100 -2.02 -31.73 -14.06
C SER A 100 -2.17 -30.21 -14.10
N TYR A 101 -2.16 -29.57 -12.93
CA TYR A 101 -2.23 -28.11 -12.85
C TYR A 101 -1.00 -27.45 -13.48
N LYS A 102 0.20 -27.97 -13.21
CA LYS A 102 1.44 -27.49 -13.82
C LYS A 102 1.40 -27.53 -15.35
N ASN A 103 1.00 -28.66 -15.94
CA ASN A 103 0.92 -28.77 -17.39
C ASN A 103 -0.15 -27.82 -17.94
N TRP A 104 -1.31 -27.73 -17.29
CA TRP A 104 -2.38 -26.85 -17.73
C TRP A 104 -1.99 -25.37 -17.76
N ILE A 105 -1.31 -24.85 -16.73
CA ILE A 105 -0.84 -23.45 -16.73
C ILE A 105 0.29 -23.20 -17.73
N GLN A 106 1.10 -24.21 -18.04
CA GLN A 106 2.18 -24.10 -19.03
C GLN A 106 1.67 -24.17 -20.47
N ASP A 107 0.64 -24.98 -20.73
CA ASP A 107 0.01 -25.12 -22.05
C ASP A 107 -0.86 -23.89 -22.38
N ASN A 108 -1.53 -23.31 -21.38
CA ASN A 108 -2.43 -22.17 -21.55
C ASN A 108 -1.72 -20.82 -21.32
N GLN A 109 -0.62 -20.58 -22.04
CA GLN A 109 0.20 -19.36 -21.86
C GLN A 109 -0.58 -18.05 -22.07
N TRP A 110 -1.69 -18.06 -22.82
CA TRP A 110 -2.56 -16.88 -22.98
C TRP A 110 -3.18 -16.41 -21.66
N LEU A 111 -3.36 -17.31 -20.68
CA LEU A 111 -3.87 -16.96 -19.36
C LEU A 111 -2.87 -16.13 -18.57
N MET A 112 -1.56 -16.30 -18.80
CA MET A 112 -0.52 -15.46 -18.19
C MET A 112 -0.69 -14.00 -18.59
N TRP A 113 -0.95 -13.73 -19.88
CA TRP A 113 -1.19 -12.38 -20.37
C TRP A 113 -2.51 -11.81 -19.82
N THR A 114 -3.56 -12.65 -19.80
CA THR A 114 -4.84 -12.28 -19.19
C THR A 114 -4.68 -11.91 -17.72
N SER A 115 -3.90 -12.67 -16.95
CA SER A 115 -3.64 -12.36 -15.55
C SER A 115 -2.80 -11.10 -15.37
N LEU A 116 -1.80 -10.87 -16.22
CA LEU A 116 -0.95 -9.69 -16.12
C LEU A 116 -1.75 -8.41 -16.39
N PHE A 117 -2.47 -8.34 -17.51
CA PHE A 117 -3.30 -7.17 -17.83
C PHE A 117 -4.48 -7.02 -16.87
N GLY A 118 -5.05 -8.15 -16.45
CA GLY A 118 -6.10 -8.16 -15.44
C GLY A 118 -5.62 -7.64 -14.09
N ALA A 119 -4.42 -8.02 -13.62
CA ALA A 119 -3.86 -7.52 -12.38
C ALA A 119 -3.68 -5.99 -12.44
N ILE A 120 -3.13 -5.46 -13.54
CA ILE A 120 -3.01 -4.01 -13.75
C ILE A 120 -4.39 -3.34 -13.73
N ALA A 121 -5.39 -3.90 -14.41
CA ALA A 121 -6.74 -3.35 -14.43
C ALA A 121 -7.38 -3.34 -13.04
N PHE A 122 -7.28 -4.45 -12.29
CA PHE A 122 -7.81 -4.54 -10.92
C PHE A 122 -7.05 -3.63 -9.94
N MET A 123 -5.74 -3.42 -10.13
CA MET A 123 -4.98 -2.43 -9.37
C MET A 123 -5.49 -1.01 -9.63
N LEU A 124 -5.71 -0.64 -10.90
CA LEU A 124 -6.28 0.66 -11.26
C LEU A 124 -7.71 0.85 -10.72
N LEU A 125 -8.55 -0.19 -10.78
CA LEU A 125 -9.88 -0.18 -10.18
C LEU A 125 -9.83 -0.02 -8.66
N THR A 126 -8.89 -0.69 -7.99
CA THR A 126 -8.65 -0.54 -6.55
C THR A 126 -8.28 0.90 -6.21
N TYR A 127 -7.42 1.53 -7.01
CA TYR A 127 -7.05 2.94 -6.83
C TYR A 127 -8.25 3.88 -7.08
N TRP A 128 -9.01 3.66 -8.16
CA TRP A 128 -10.20 4.45 -8.48
C TRP A 128 -11.27 4.38 -7.39
N LYS A 129 -11.48 3.19 -6.81
CA LYS A 129 -12.46 2.93 -5.75
C LYS A 129 -11.85 2.88 -4.36
N ARG A 130 -10.68 3.50 -4.16
CA ARG A 130 -9.92 3.45 -2.90
C ARG A 130 -10.73 3.85 -1.66
N LYS A 131 -11.63 4.83 -1.78
CA LYS A 131 -12.50 5.32 -0.69
C LYS A 131 -13.83 4.55 -0.52
N SER A 132 -14.09 3.56 -1.38
CA SER A 132 -15.37 2.83 -1.42
C SER A 132 -15.22 1.47 -0.75
N TYR A 133 -15.42 1.42 0.56
CA TYR A 133 -15.46 0.17 1.33
C TYR A 133 -16.84 -0.50 1.24
N PRO A 134 -16.96 -1.83 1.04
CA PRO A 134 -15.91 -2.84 0.90
C PRO A 134 -15.50 -3.13 -0.57
N THR A 135 -15.96 -2.32 -1.54
CA THR A 135 -15.68 -2.54 -2.97
C THR A 135 -14.19 -2.56 -3.29
N ASN A 136 -13.40 -1.72 -2.62
CA ASN A 136 -11.94 -1.72 -2.73
C ASN A 136 -11.29 -3.07 -2.38
N LEU A 137 -11.82 -3.79 -1.38
CA LEU A 137 -11.34 -5.12 -1.00
C LEU A 137 -11.66 -6.19 -2.05
N PHE A 138 -12.81 -6.08 -2.71
CA PHE A 138 -13.15 -6.98 -3.82
C PHE A 138 -12.15 -6.82 -4.98
N PHE A 139 -11.84 -5.57 -5.34
CA PHE A 139 -10.84 -5.31 -6.37
C PHE A 139 -9.43 -5.72 -5.95
N LEU A 140 -9.05 -5.49 -4.70
CA LEU A 140 -7.79 -5.97 -4.13
C LEU A 140 -7.67 -7.50 -4.20
N THR A 141 -8.75 -8.22 -3.92
CA THR A 141 -8.78 -9.68 -4.00
C THR A 141 -8.58 -10.14 -5.45
N GLY A 142 -9.26 -9.50 -6.40
CA GLY A 142 -9.07 -9.76 -7.82
C GLY A 142 -7.63 -9.49 -8.28
N PHE A 143 -7.05 -8.36 -7.90
CA PHE A 143 -5.65 -8.04 -8.14
C PHE A 143 -4.72 -9.13 -7.58
N THR A 144 -4.89 -9.49 -6.31
CA THR A 144 -4.06 -10.49 -5.62
C THR A 144 -4.17 -11.86 -6.26
N ALA A 145 -5.38 -12.28 -6.67
CA ALA A 145 -5.60 -13.57 -7.30
C ALA A 145 -4.93 -13.66 -8.68
N LEU A 146 -5.04 -12.60 -9.47
CA LEU A 146 -4.42 -12.53 -10.81
C LEU A 146 -2.90 -12.45 -10.71
N GLU A 147 -2.37 -11.65 -9.80
CA GLU A 147 -0.92 -11.55 -9.57
C GLU A 147 -0.37 -12.87 -9.03
N SER A 148 -1.05 -13.49 -8.06
CA SER A 148 -0.68 -14.81 -7.53
C SER A 148 -0.67 -15.88 -8.61
N TYR A 149 -1.62 -15.81 -9.56
CA TYR A 149 -1.66 -16.72 -10.70
C TYR A 149 -0.45 -16.50 -11.60
N ALA A 150 -0.12 -15.25 -11.94
CA ALA A 150 1.05 -14.93 -12.75
C ALA A 150 2.34 -15.45 -12.12
N ILE A 151 2.52 -15.27 -10.81
CA ILE A 151 3.65 -15.83 -10.06
C ILE A 151 3.65 -17.36 -10.11
N SER A 152 2.49 -18.01 -9.93
CA SER A 152 2.33 -19.47 -10.04
C SER A 152 2.80 -20.00 -11.41
N VAL A 153 2.43 -19.31 -12.51
CA VAL A 153 2.90 -19.66 -13.85
C VAL A 153 4.41 -19.53 -13.94
N ILE A 154 4.99 -18.41 -13.50
CA ILE A 154 6.44 -18.17 -13.57
C ILE A 154 7.20 -19.27 -12.81
N VAL A 155 6.86 -19.52 -11.54
CA VAL A 155 7.59 -20.48 -10.72
C VAL A 155 7.44 -21.92 -11.20
N SER A 156 6.41 -22.23 -11.98
CA SER A 156 6.23 -23.57 -12.58
C SER A 156 7.38 -23.98 -13.51
N PHE A 157 8.07 -22.99 -14.10
CA PHE A 157 9.24 -23.20 -14.96
C PHE A 157 10.56 -23.35 -14.18
N TYR A 158 10.54 -23.18 -12.85
CA TYR A 158 11.71 -23.31 -11.99
C TYR A 158 11.65 -24.62 -11.20
N GLN A 159 12.82 -25.07 -10.76
CA GLN A 159 12.90 -26.21 -9.85
C GLN A 159 12.42 -25.79 -8.45
N SER A 160 11.59 -26.62 -7.82
CA SER A 160 10.96 -26.32 -6.51
C SER A 160 11.97 -25.96 -5.41
N ARG A 161 13.16 -26.58 -5.42
CA ARG A 161 14.26 -26.25 -4.49
C ARG A 161 14.70 -24.78 -4.64
N ILE A 162 14.89 -24.31 -5.88
CA ILE A 162 15.30 -22.92 -6.17
C ILE A 162 14.21 -21.96 -5.69
N VAL A 163 12.94 -22.29 -5.98
CA VAL A 163 11.79 -21.48 -5.58
C VAL A 163 11.74 -21.31 -4.05
N LEU A 164 11.90 -22.40 -3.30
CA LEU A 164 11.90 -22.35 -1.83
C LEU A 164 13.08 -21.55 -1.28
N GLN A 165 14.27 -21.70 -1.86
CA GLN A 165 15.45 -20.90 -1.47
C GLN A 165 15.22 -19.40 -1.73
N ALA A 166 14.69 -19.05 -2.90
CA ALA A 166 14.37 -17.66 -3.23
C ALA A 166 13.32 -17.07 -2.28
N LEU A 167 12.28 -17.84 -1.94
CA LEU A 167 11.25 -17.43 -0.99
C LEU A 167 11.84 -17.12 0.39
N ILE A 168 12.65 -18.04 0.94
CA ILE A 168 13.28 -17.87 2.26
C ILE A 168 14.20 -16.64 2.27
N LEU A 169 15.03 -16.47 1.24
CA LEU A 169 15.92 -15.31 1.13
C LEU A 169 15.13 -14.00 1.02
N THR A 170 14.08 -13.96 0.20
CA THR A 170 13.24 -12.77 0.03
C THR A 170 12.59 -12.38 1.35
N LEU A 171 11.98 -13.33 2.06
CA LEU A 171 11.35 -13.07 3.35
C LEU A 171 12.37 -12.61 4.39
N GLY A 172 13.56 -13.22 4.43
CA GLY A 172 14.64 -12.81 5.32
C GLY A 172 15.11 -11.37 5.05
N ILE A 173 15.33 -11.03 3.78
CA ILE A 173 15.72 -9.68 3.35
C ILE A 173 14.60 -8.68 3.66
N PHE A 174 13.35 -8.99 3.33
CA PHE A 174 12.20 -8.14 3.60
C PHE A 174 12.08 -7.83 5.09
N VAL A 175 12.15 -8.83 5.97
CA VAL A 175 12.08 -8.64 7.42
C VAL A 175 13.25 -7.80 7.92
N ALA A 176 14.48 -8.09 7.48
CA ALA A 176 15.67 -7.34 7.90
C ALA A 176 15.60 -5.87 7.47
N LEU A 177 15.21 -5.59 6.22
CA LEU A 177 15.06 -4.24 5.69
C LEU A 177 13.91 -3.50 6.36
N THR A 178 12.78 -4.17 6.60
CA THR A 178 11.64 -3.59 7.31
C THR A 178 12.07 -3.14 8.71
N LEU A 179 12.73 -4.01 9.48
CA LEU A 179 13.23 -3.69 10.81
C LEU A 179 14.24 -2.53 10.78
N PHE A 180 15.14 -2.53 9.80
CA PHE A 180 16.10 -1.44 9.61
C PHE A 180 15.40 -0.12 9.29
N ALA A 181 14.41 -0.12 8.40
CA ALA A 181 13.61 1.05 8.04
C ALA A 181 12.80 1.60 9.24
N CYS A 182 12.30 0.73 10.13
CA CYS A 182 11.65 1.13 11.37
C CYS A 182 12.58 1.92 12.30
N GLN A 183 13.85 1.52 12.39
CA GLN A 183 14.79 1.98 13.41
C GLN A 183 15.68 3.13 12.95
N THR A 184 15.93 3.21 11.64
CA THR A 184 16.84 4.19 11.07
C THR A 184 16.27 5.61 11.14
N ARG A 185 17.17 6.56 11.43
CA ARG A 185 16.88 8.01 11.38
C ARG A 185 17.08 8.59 9.98
N TYR A 186 17.76 7.86 9.10
CA TYR A 186 17.95 8.29 7.72
C TYR A 186 16.62 8.26 6.97
N ASP A 187 16.33 9.31 6.22
CA ASP A 187 15.12 9.41 5.42
C ASP A 187 15.38 8.91 3.99
N PHE A 188 14.99 7.67 3.73
CA PHE A 188 15.07 7.05 2.42
C PHE A 188 13.97 7.54 1.48
N THR A 189 12.88 8.13 1.98
CA THR A 189 11.74 8.54 1.12
C THR A 189 12.14 9.58 0.07
N SER A 190 13.17 10.37 0.34
CA SER A 190 13.81 11.28 -0.61
C SER A 190 14.41 10.59 -1.85
N TRP A 191 14.61 9.26 -1.81
CA TRP A 191 15.18 8.49 -2.92
C TRP A 191 14.14 8.06 -3.96
N MET A 192 12.85 8.28 -3.70
CA MET A 192 11.74 7.85 -4.56
C MET A 192 11.89 8.26 -6.03
N PRO A 193 12.35 9.49 -6.40
CA PRO A 193 12.54 9.86 -7.81
C PRO A 193 13.63 9.04 -8.52
N TYR A 194 14.71 8.71 -7.81
CA TYR A 194 15.79 7.89 -8.36
C TYR A 194 15.34 6.45 -8.56
N LEU A 195 14.60 5.91 -7.58
CA LEU A 195 14.00 4.58 -7.68
C LEU A 195 13.01 4.50 -8.85
N PHE A 196 12.17 5.52 -9.03
CA PHE A 196 11.24 5.60 -10.16
C PHE A 196 11.98 5.57 -11.51
N GLY A 197 13.06 6.33 -11.65
CA GLY A 197 13.92 6.26 -12.83
C GLY A 197 14.55 4.88 -13.04
N GLY A 198 15.04 4.26 -11.97
CA GLY A 198 15.59 2.90 -11.99
C GLY A 198 14.57 1.84 -12.38
N LEU A 199 13.34 1.94 -11.88
CA LEU A 199 12.24 1.05 -12.25
C LEU A 199 11.91 1.16 -13.74
N TRP A 200 11.83 2.37 -14.29
CA TRP A 200 11.64 2.55 -15.73
C TRP A 200 12.79 1.98 -16.56
N ALA A 201 14.03 2.13 -16.10
CA ALA A 201 15.18 1.51 -16.75
C ALA A 201 15.07 -0.02 -16.76
N LEU A 202 14.65 -0.64 -15.64
CA LEU A 202 14.40 -2.09 -15.57
C LEU A 202 13.28 -2.51 -16.53
N ILE A 203 12.17 -1.78 -16.56
CA ILE A 203 11.03 -2.08 -17.44
C ILE A 203 11.44 -2.00 -18.91
N LEU A 204 12.10 -0.91 -19.32
CA LEU A 204 12.54 -0.72 -20.70
C LEU A 204 13.57 -1.77 -21.11
N PHE A 205 14.53 -2.07 -20.23
CA PHE A 205 15.49 -3.14 -20.48
C PHE A 205 14.80 -4.49 -20.60
N GLY A 206 13.89 -4.84 -19.67
CA GLY A 206 13.11 -6.07 -19.70
C GLY A 206 12.24 -6.20 -20.96
N PHE A 207 11.68 -5.09 -21.44
CA PHE A 207 10.94 -5.04 -22.70
C PHE A 207 11.84 -5.34 -23.90
N VAL A 208 13.02 -4.71 -24.00
CA VAL A 208 14.00 -5.00 -25.06
C VAL A 208 14.47 -6.45 -24.98
N ALA A 209 14.81 -6.92 -23.78
CA ALA A 209 15.24 -8.27 -23.48
C ALA A 209 14.21 -9.35 -23.89
N ALA A 210 12.92 -9.01 -23.97
CA ALA A 210 11.89 -9.92 -24.45
C ALA A 210 11.98 -10.22 -25.96
N PHE A 211 12.58 -9.33 -26.77
CA PHE A 211 12.71 -9.50 -28.22
C PHE A 211 14.12 -9.88 -28.67
N PHE A 212 15.13 -9.62 -27.85
CA PHE A 212 16.54 -9.85 -28.20
C PHE A 212 17.18 -10.84 -27.23
N PRO A 213 17.83 -11.91 -27.71
CA PRO A 213 18.51 -12.85 -26.84
C PRO A 213 19.73 -12.20 -26.18
N TYR A 214 19.94 -12.49 -24.90
CA TYR A 214 21.09 -12.05 -24.10
C TYR A 214 21.73 -13.24 -23.40
N ASN A 215 22.98 -13.08 -22.96
CA ASN A 215 23.72 -14.16 -22.29
C ASN A 215 23.40 -14.23 -20.79
N SER A 216 23.74 -15.36 -20.16
CA SER A 216 23.48 -15.60 -18.74
C SER A 216 24.16 -14.59 -17.80
N LYS A 217 25.28 -13.98 -18.22
CA LYS A 217 25.95 -12.93 -17.42
C LYS A 217 25.10 -11.66 -17.35
N VAL A 218 24.51 -11.25 -18.47
CA VAL A 218 23.59 -10.11 -18.52
C VAL A 218 22.35 -10.37 -17.68
N GLU A 219 21.81 -11.59 -17.72
CA GLU A 219 20.67 -11.98 -16.87
C GLU A 219 20.97 -11.85 -15.37
N LEU A 220 22.14 -12.33 -14.95
CA LEU A 220 22.60 -12.27 -13.57
C LEU A 220 22.78 -10.82 -13.12
N VAL A 221 23.43 -9.98 -13.92
CA VAL A 221 23.63 -8.55 -13.62
C VAL A 221 22.29 -7.83 -13.55
N TYR A 222 21.41 -8.03 -14.53
CA TYR A 222 20.07 -7.44 -14.55
C TYR A 222 19.26 -7.81 -13.30
N SER A 223 19.26 -9.09 -12.94
CA SER A 223 18.55 -9.58 -11.77
C SER A 223 19.19 -9.08 -10.46
N GLY A 224 20.51 -8.95 -10.40
CA GLY A 224 21.22 -8.34 -9.27
C GLY A 224 20.86 -6.87 -9.06
N ILE A 225 20.83 -6.08 -10.13
CA ILE A 225 20.40 -4.67 -10.09
C ILE A 225 18.93 -4.57 -9.67
N ALA A 226 18.06 -5.41 -10.24
CA ALA A 226 16.65 -5.47 -9.84
C ALA A 226 16.50 -5.78 -8.35
N ALA A 227 17.20 -6.79 -7.83
CA ALA A 227 17.16 -7.16 -6.42
C ALA A 227 17.59 -6.00 -5.51
N LEU A 228 18.64 -5.24 -5.88
CA LEU A 228 19.05 -4.05 -5.14
C LEU A 228 18.00 -2.95 -5.18
N ILE A 229 17.44 -2.65 -6.36
CA ILE A 229 16.42 -1.61 -6.52
C ILE A 229 15.18 -1.94 -5.68
N PHE A 230 14.65 -3.16 -5.78
CA PHE A 230 13.47 -3.56 -5.01
C PHE A 230 13.76 -3.69 -3.50
N SER A 231 14.99 -4.00 -3.11
CA SER A 231 15.40 -3.91 -1.70
C SER A 231 15.34 -2.47 -1.18
N VAL A 232 15.78 -1.48 -1.98
CA VAL A 232 15.69 -0.07 -1.58
C VAL A 232 14.24 0.43 -1.62
N TYR A 233 13.42 -0.04 -2.57
CA TYR A 233 11.97 0.22 -2.55
C TYR A 233 11.32 -0.27 -1.26
N ILE A 234 11.62 -1.50 -0.78
CA ILE A 234 11.12 -1.99 0.51
C ILE A 234 11.47 -1.03 1.65
N LEU A 235 12.69 -0.47 1.69
CA LEU A 235 13.07 0.53 2.69
C LEU A 235 12.23 1.80 2.60
N VAL A 236 12.09 2.34 1.39
CA VAL A 236 11.31 3.55 1.12
C VAL A 236 9.85 3.33 1.47
N ASP A 237 9.24 2.29 0.94
CA ASP A 237 7.83 1.99 1.12
C ASP A 237 7.50 1.67 2.58
N THR A 238 8.40 0.99 3.30
CA THR A 238 8.27 0.80 4.75
C THR A 238 8.23 2.15 5.48
N GLN A 239 9.10 3.10 5.12
CA GLN A 239 9.08 4.44 5.72
C GLN A 239 7.86 5.26 5.28
N MET A 240 7.38 5.09 4.06
CA MET A 240 6.13 5.69 3.58
C MET A 240 4.95 5.21 4.42
N VAL A 241 4.86 3.89 4.69
CA VAL A 241 3.83 3.28 5.55
C VAL A 241 3.84 3.85 6.96
N MET A 242 5.01 4.16 7.52
CA MET A 242 5.11 4.64 8.90
C MET A 242 4.80 6.13 9.07
N ARG A 243 4.89 6.93 8.00
CA ARG A 243 4.96 8.40 8.12
C ARG A 243 4.09 9.15 7.11
N HIS A 244 3.99 8.69 5.86
CA HIS A 244 3.51 9.52 4.75
C HIS A 244 2.13 9.17 4.23
N TYR A 245 1.73 7.88 4.26
CA TYR A 245 0.38 7.50 3.82
C TYR A 245 -0.69 8.18 4.68
N HIS A 246 -1.89 8.35 4.12
CA HIS A 246 -3.07 8.68 4.92
C HIS A 246 -3.64 7.41 5.58
N VAL A 247 -4.31 7.56 6.73
CA VAL A 247 -4.78 6.46 7.59
C VAL A 247 -5.79 5.53 6.89
N GLU A 248 -6.41 5.98 5.79
CA GLU A 248 -7.36 5.22 4.97
C GLU A 248 -6.75 4.62 3.70
N GLU A 249 -5.42 4.70 3.56
CA GLU A 249 -4.70 4.25 2.37
C GLU A 249 -3.99 2.90 2.59
N GLU A 250 -4.48 2.09 3.53
CA GLU A 250 -3.83 0.83 3.93
C GLU A 250 -3.71 -0.16 2.76
N ILE A 251 -4.67 -0.13 1.84
CA ILE A 251 -4.68 -0.98 0.64
C ILE A 251 -3.57 -0.57 -0.33
N ALA A 252 -3.38 0.72 -0.57
CA ALA A 252 -2.36 1.22 -1.49
C ALA A 252 -0.94 0.95 -0.96
N ALA A 253 -0.76 1.17 0.35
CA ALA A 253 0.44 0.80 1.08
C ALA A 253 0.75 -0.71 0.97
N ALA A 254 -0.25 -1.57 1.16
CA ALA A 254 -0.07 -3.02 1.06
C ALA A 254 0.27 -3.48 -0.36
N ILE A 255 -0.40 -2.93 -1.40
CA ILE A 255 -0.10 -3.24 -2.81
C ILE A 255 1.35 -2.89 -3.15
N SER A 256 1.85 -1.74 -2.70
CA SER A 256 3.21 -1.28 -3.04
C SER A 256 4.26 -2.20 -2.42
N LEU A 257 4.16 -2.48 -1.12
CA LEU A 257 5.03 -3.47 -0.44
C LEU A 257 4.92 -4.87 -1.04
N TYR A 258 3.72 -5.30 -1.44
CA TYR A 258 3.51 -6.61 -2.07
C TYR A 258 4.25 -6.72 -3.40
N LEU A 259 4.15 -5.70 -4.26
CA LEU A 259 4.87 -5.65 -5.53
C LEU A 259 6.38 -5.61 -5.33
N ASP A 260 6.88 -4.87 -4.34
CA ASP A 260 8.31 -4.84 -4.04
C ASP A 260 8.85 -6.21 -3.64
N ILE A 261 8.12 -6.91 -2.76
CA ILE A 261 8.49 -8.26 -2.32
C ILE A 261 8.43 -9.25 -3.47
N LEU A 262 7.39 -9.20 -4.31
CA LEU A 262 7.28 -10.09 -5.47
C LEU A 262 8.39 -9.85 -6.48
N ASN A 263 8.71 -8.59 -6.78
CA ASN A 263 9.77 -8.28 -7.71
C ASN A 263 11.16 -8.64 -7.16
N LEU A 264 11.41 -8.42 -5.87
CA LEU A 264 12.61 -8.91 -5.20
C LEU A 264 12.69 -10.45 -5.27
N PHE A 265 11.58 -11.15 -5.02
CA PHE A 265 11.50 -12.60 -5.14
C PHE A 265 11.85 -13.08 -6.54
N LEU A 266 11.24 -12.49 -7.58
CA LEU A 266 11.53 -12.84 -8.97
C LEU A 266 12.98 -12.56 -9.35
N ALA A 267 13.57 -11.47 -8.84
CA ALA A 267 14.97 -11.14 -9.06
C ALA A 267 15.90 -12.19 -8.42
N ILE A 268 15.68 -12.53 -7.15
CA ILE A 268 16.44 -13.57 -6.43
C ILE A 268 16.26 -14.94 -7.10
N LEU A 269 15.04 -15.28 -7.51
CA LEU A 269 14.73 -16.52 -8.21
C LEU A 269 15.56 -16.67 -9.50
N ARG A 270 15.64 -15.60 -10.30
CA ARG A 270 16.48 -15.58 -11.52
C ARG A 270 17.97 -15.71 -11.20
N ILE A 271 18.46 -15.02 -10.16
CA ILE A 271 19.87 -15.12 -9.74
C ILE A 271 20.23 -16.58 -9.39
N LEU A 272 19.42 -17.22 -8.54
CA LEU A 272 19.67 -18.60 -8.11
C LEU A 272 19.58 -19.59 -9.29
N ASN A 273 18.62 -19.37 -10.20
CA ASN A 273 18.49 -20.20 -11.40
C ASN A 273 19.68 -20.05 -12.35
N SER A 274 20.17 -18.82 -12.56
CA SER A 274 21.35 -18.56 -13.40
C SER A 274 22.60 -19.24 -12.83
N GLN A 275 22.77 -19.24 -11.51
CA GLN A 275 23.90 -19.91 -10.84
C GLN A 275 23.85 -21.44 -10.93
N GLN A 276 22.66 -22.04 -10.93
CA GLN A 276 22.52 -23.49 -11.05
C GLN A 276 22.75 -23.99 -12.50
N ASN A 277 22.48 -23.14 -13.49
CA ASN A 277 22.61 -23.47 -14.91
C ASN A 277 23.97 -23.05 -15.53
N SER A 278 24.87 -22.43 -14.76
CA SER A 278 26.22 -22.02 -15.17
C SER A 278 27.27 -23.02 -14.69
#